data_AF-A0A7C6KB61-F1
#
_entry.id   AF-A0A7C6KB61-F1
#
_cell.length_a   1.000
_cell.length_b   1.000
_cell.length_c   1.000
_cell.angle_alpha   90.00
_cell.angle_beta   90.00
_cell.angle_gamma   90.00
#
_symmetry.space_group_name_H-M   'P 1'
#
loop_
_entity.id
_entity.type
_entity.pdbx_description
1 polymer ?
#
loop_
_entity_poly.entity_id
_entity_poly.type
_entity_poly.pdbx_seq_one_letter_code
_entity_poly.pdbx_strand_id
1 'polypeptide(L)'
;MIDTGIIKVFENTQNRLILTDREKKDILSMKSIIGENNLILGADGKLFIRHYVGFIQRNKTRLLIYPKITNRVEGQQAAEKSFEILIKLLSYSGFYSVKKIPTPQMMGKYQGDLLELFISFFIDELLFLFKRDINRNYNQSMENQSFIKGKIDFTETLNKIVIEDISII
;
A
#
# COMPACT_ATOMS: atom_id res chain seq x y z
N MET A 1 -9.13 8.21 15.72
CA MET A 1 -9.12 6.99 14.90
C MET A 1 -10.29 7.07 13.94
N ILE A 2 -10.05 6.97 12.63
CA ILE A 2 -11.12 7.04 11.63
C ILE A 2 -11.81 5.67 11.65
N ASP A 3 -13.03 5.62 12.17
CA ASP A 3 -13.85 4.40 12.17
C ASP A 3 -14.02 3.92 10.72
N THR A 4 -13.38 2.80 10.41
CA THR A 4 -13.29 2.19 9.08
C THR A 4 -14.02 0.87 9.19
N GLY A 5 -15.05 0.65 8.36
CA GLY A 5 -15.78 -0.61 8.29
C GLY A 5 -14.86 -1.69 7.74
N ILE A 6 -14.31 -2.53 8.62
CA ILE A 6 -13.46 -3.67 8.26
C ILE A 6 -14.34 -4.89 8.02
N ILE A 7 -14.33 -5.39 6.79
CA ILE A 7 -15.09 -6.55 6.35
C ILE A 7 -14.10 -7.67 6.07
N LYS A 8 -14.20 -8.77 6.82
CA LYS A 8 -13.35 -9.96 6.69
C LYS A 8 -14.11 -11.05 5.96
N VAL A 9 -13.55 -11.55 4.85
CA VAL A 9 -14.13 -12.62 4.05
C VAL A 9 -13.03 -13.60 3.61
N PHE A 10 -13.45 -14.80 3.19
CA PHE A 10 -12.54 -15.79 2.62
C PHE A 10 -12.76 -15.90 1.12
N GLU A 11 -11.67 -16.03 0.38
CA GLU A 11 -11.71 -16.26 -1.06
C GLU A 11 -12.49 -17.55 -1.38
N ASN A 12 -13.27 -17.53 -2.45
CA ASN A 12 -14.10 -18.64 -2.91
C ASN A 12 -15.10 -19.14 -1.84
N THR A 13 -15.60 -18.22 -1.01
CA THR A 13 -16.70 -18.46 -0.06
C THR A 13 -17.79 -17.40 -0.19
N GLN A 14 -19.05 -17.81 0.00
CA GLN A 14 -20.19 -16.92 -0.04
C GLN A 14 -20.65 -16.60 1.38
N ASN A 15 -20.53 -15.34 1.78
CA ASN A 15 -20.92 -14.88 3.11
C ASN A 15 -22.04 -13.86 2.99
N ARG A 16 -23.11 -14.05 3.77
CA ARG A 16 -24.17 -13.05 3.89
C ARG A 16 -23.71 -11.99 4.89
N LEU A 17 -23.59 -10.77 4.43
CA LEU A 17 -23.12 -9.64 5.24
C LEU A 17 -24.24 -8.60 5.38
N ILE A 18 -24.32 -8.00 6.56
CA ILE A 18 -25.18 -6.84 6.79
C ILE A 18 -24.35 -5.61 6.43
N LEU A 19 -24.59 -5.08 5.23
CA LEU A 19 -23.83 -3.96 4.67
C LEU A 19 -24.71 -2.72 4.53
N THR A 20 -24.16 -1.57 4.89
CA THR A 20 -24.75 -0.27 4.58
C THR A 20 -24.71 -0.01 3.08
N ASP A 21 -25.58 0.88 2.58
CA ASP A 21 -25.61 1.20 1.14
C ASP A 21 -24.30 1.86 0.66
N ARG A 22 -23.61 2.56 1.57
CA ARG A 22 -22.27 3.09 1.32
C ARG A 22 -21.26 1.95 1.10
N GLU A 23 -21.21 0.97 1.99
CA GLU A 23 -20.30 -0.17 1.86
C GLU A 23 -20.60 -0.98 0.61
N LYS A 24 -21.88 -1.17 0.25
CA LYS A 24 -22.25 -1.83 -1.02
C LYS A 24 -21.70 -1.08 -2.23
N LYS A 25 -21.86 0.25 -2.27
CA LYS A 25 -21.33 1.08 -3.36
C LYS A 25 -19.80 1.04 -3.40
N ASP A 26 -19.15 1.11 -2.25
CA ASP A 26 -17.70 1.04 -2.14
C ASP A 26 -17.18 -0.32 -2.63
N ILE A 27 -17.78 -1.44 -2.19
CA ILE A 27 -17.45 -2.81 -2.63
C ILE A 27 -17.68 -2.99 -4.14
N LEU A 28 -18.79 -2.50 -4.69
CA LEU A 28 -19.05 -2.58 -6.13
C LEU A 28 -18.00 -1.81 -6.95
N SER A 29 -17.48 -0.70 -6.43
CA SER A 29 -16.40 0.03 -7.11
C SER A 29 -15.06 -0.74 -7.11
N MET A 30 -14.85 -1.67 -6.17
CA MET A 30 -13.65 -2.50 -6.09
C MET A 30 -13.57 -3.53 -7.23
N LYS A 31 -14.65 -3.75 -7.99
CA LYS A 31 -14.63 -4.59 -9.19
C LYS A 31 -13.59 -4.16 -10.22
N SER A 32 -13.32 -2.86 -10.31
CA SER A 32 -12.27 -2.30 -11.17
C SER A 32 -10.86 -2.80 -10.83
N ILE A 33 -10.64 -3.29 -9.60
CA ILE A 33 -9.35 -3.78 -9.11
C ILE A 33 -9.33 -5.32 -9.06
N ILE A 34 -10.38 -5.94 -8.52
CA ILE A 34 -10.46 -7.41 -8.36
C ILE A 34 -10.78 -8.11 -9.70
N GLY A 35 -11.49 -7.41 -10.58
CA GLY A 35 -12.08 -7.92 -11.81
C GLY A 35 -13.59 -8.09 -11.71
N GLU A 36 -14.30 -7.66 -12.76
CA GLU A 36 -15.78 -7.67 -12.82
C GLU A 36 -16.40 -9.05 -12.55
N ASN A 37 -15.74 -10.12 -13.01
CA ASN A 37 -16.19 -11.51 -12.85
C ASN A 37 -15.72 -12.17 -11.55
N ASN A 38 -14.89 -11.48 -10.77
CA ASN A 38 -14.25 -12.01 -9.58
C ASN A 38 -14.86 -11.47 -8.29
N LEU A 39 -15.76 -10.46 -8.37
CA LEU A 39 -16.54 -9.96 -7.23
C LEU A 39 -18.03 -9.94 -7.60
N ILE A 40 -18.81 -10.69 -6.84
CA ILE A 40 -20.26 -10.75 -6.96
C ILE A 40 -20.87 -10.31 -5.63
N LEU A 41 -21.69 -9.26 -5.67
CA LEU A 41 -22.48 -8.80 -4.53
C LEU A 41 -23.96 -8.95 -4.88
N GLY A 42 -24.64 -9.89 -4.22
CA GLY A 42 -26.06 -10.13 -4.38
C GLY A 42 -26.91 -9.07 -3.67
N ALA A 43 -28.13 -8.85 -4.15
CA ALA A 43 -29.11 -7.94 -3.54
C ALA A 43 -29.47 -8.33 -2.08
N ASP A 44 -29.31 -9.62 -1.74
CA ASP A 44 -29.53 -10.18 -0.41
C ASP A 44 -28.35 -9.98 0.56
N GLY A 45 -27.30 -9.27 0.13
CA GLY A 45 -26.08 -9.01 0.89
C GLY A 45 -25.06 -10.14 0.84
N LYS A 46 -25.25 -11.15 -0.03
CA LYS A 46 -24.23 -12.19 -0.21
C LYS A 46 -23.06 -11.66 -1.02
N LEU A 47 -21.88 -11.67 -0.42
CA LEU A 47 -20.62 -11.33 -1.07
C LEU A 47 -19.85 -12.60 -1.43
N PHE A 48 -19.39 -12.66 -2.67
CA PHE A 48 -18.56 -13.74 -3.19
C PHE A 48 -17.38 -13.16 -3.97
N ILE A 49 -16.17 -13.62 -3.64
CA ILE A 49 -14.92 -13.13 -4.22
C ILE A 49 -14.09 -14.33 -4.69
N ARG A 50 -13.47 -14.22 -5.87
CA ARG A 50 -12.65 -15.27 -6.47
C ARG A 50 -11.29 -14.74 -6.90
N HIS A 51 -10.28 -15.61 -6.88
CA HIS A 51 -8.96 -15.37 -7.48
C HIS A 51 -8.26 -14.11 -6.96
N TYR A 52 -8.58 -13.70 -5.73
CA TYR A 52 -8.00 -12.53 -5.10
C TYR A 52 -7.87 -12.78 -3.60
N VAL A 53 -6.65 -12.68 -3.09
CA VAL A 53 -6.32 -12.76 -1.66
C VAL A 53 -5.48 -11.55 -1.32
N GLY A 54 -5.84 -10.84 -0.24
CA GLY A 54 -5.19 -9.60 0.15
C GLY A 54 -6.20 -8.63 0.78
N PHE A 55 -6.01 -7.34 0.56
CA PHE A 55 -6.95 -6.32 1.01
C PHE A 55 -7.25 -5.32 -0.11
N ILE A 56 -8.40 -4.67 -0.02
CA ILE A 56 -8.72 -3.47 -0.80
C ILE A 56 -9.45 -2.49 0.11
N GLN A 57 -9.04 -1.23 0.06
CA GLN A 57 -9.72 -0.16 0.74
C GLN A 57 -10.26 0.86 -0.25
N ARG A 58 -11.53 1.22 -0.09
CA ARG A 58 -12.16 2.35 -0.77
C ARG A 58 -12.87 3.18 0.28
N ASN A 59 -12.59 4.48 0.31
CA ASN A 59 -13.16 5.38 1.31
C ASN A 59 -12.92 4.86 2.75
N LYS A 60 -14.01 4.60 3.49
CA LYS A 60 -13.99 4.06 4.85
C LYS A 60 -14.37 2.57 4.90
N THR A 61 -14.38 1.88 3.76
CA THR A 61 -14.69 0.45 3.68
C THR A 61 -13.42 -0.31 3.30
N ARG A 62 -12.97 -1.19 4.19
CA ARG A 62 -11.79 -2.03 4.01
C ARG A 62 -12.24 -3.48 3.92
N LEU A 63 -11.97 -4.09 2.78
CA LEU A 63 -12.27 -5.49 2.52
C LEU A 63 -10.98 -6.30 2.66
N LEU A 64 -10.96 -7.22 3.63
CA LEU A 64 -9.87 -8.16 3.87
C LEU A 64 -10.30 -9.54 3.35
N ILE A 65 -9.58 -10.05 2.35
CA ILE A 65 -9.86 -11.34 1.71
C ILE A 65 -8.75 -12.33 2.07
N TYR A 66 -9.07 -13.31 2.89
CA TYR A 66 -8.14 -14.34 3.34
C TYR A 66 -8.16 -15.57 2.42
N PRO A 67 -7.05 -16.32 2.33
CA PRO A 67 -7.03 -17.56 1.56
C PRO A 67 -7.93 -18.61 2.23
N LYS A 68 -8.57 -19.45 1.43
CA LYS A 68 -9.37 -20.58 1.92
C LYS A 68 -8.47 -21.75 2.29
N ILE A 69 -8.19 -21.91 3.58
CA ILE A 69 -7.14 -22.86 4.02
C ILE A 69 -7.59 -23.94 5.00
N THR A 70 -8.79 -23.86 5.60
CA THR A 70 -9.39 -25.04 6.24
C THR A 70 -10.88 -24.85 6.54
N ASN A 71 -11.66 -25.94 6.45
CA ASN A 71 -13.08 -25.98 6.84
C ASN A 71 -13.27 -26.25 8.35
N ARG A 72 -12.18 -26.34 9.13
CA ARG A 72 -12.21 -26.86 10.51
C ARG A 72 -12.15 -25.81 11.61
N VAL A 73 -11.94 -24.54 11.26
CA VAL A 73 -11.85 -23.44 12.23
C VAL A 73 -12.81 -22.37 11.78
N GLU A 74 -13.71 -21.95 12.67
CA GLU A 74 -14.72 -20.94 12.38
C GLU A 74 -14.42 -19.63 13.13
N GLY A 75 -15.00 -18.54 12.66
CA GLY A 75 -14.94 -17.24 13.33
C GLY A 75 -13.54 -16.60 13.36
N GLN A 76 -13.26 -15.86 14.43
CA GLN A 76 -12.07 -15.02 14.55
C GLN A 76 -10.75 -15.81 14.51
N GLN A 77 -10.72 -16.99 15.12
CA GLN A 77 -9.55 -17.87 15.09
C GLN A 77 -9.21 -18.34 13.67
N ALA A 78 -10.23 -18.46 12.80
CA ALA A 78 -10.04 -18.83 11.40
C ALA A 78 -9.33 -17.71 10.63
N ALA A 79 -9.72 -16.45 10.86
CA ALA A 79 -9.11 -15.29 10.23
C ALA A 79 -7.64 -15.12 10.66
N GLU A 80 -7.34 -15.30 11.95
CA GLU A 80 -5.97 -15.21 12.49
C GLU A 80 -5.06 -16.29 11.91
N LYS A 81 -5.48 -17.57 11.95
CA LYS A 81 -4.73 -18.66 11.29
C LYS A 81 -4.57 -18.41 9.80
N SER A 82 -5.58 -17.84 9.15
CA SER A 82 -5.53 -17.56 7.72
C SER A 82 -4.62 -16.42 7.35
N PHE A 83 -4.53 -15.43 8.20
CA PHE A 83 -3.53 -14.40 8.11
C PHE A 83 -2.12 -14.98 8.29
N GLU A 84 -1.86 -15.79 9.32
CA GLU A 84 -0.54 -16.41 9.54
C GLU A 84 -0.07 -17.22 8.33
N ILE A 85 -0.97 -18.01 7.73
CA ILE A 85 -0.66 -18.81 6.55
C ILE A 85 -0.44 -17.92 5.33
N LEU A 86 -1.23 -16.86 5.15
CA LEU A 86 -1.01 -15.87 4.09
C LEU A 86 0.39 -15.25 4.19
N ILE A 87 0.82 -14.85 5.38
CA ILE A 87 2.17 -14.27 5.58
C ILE A 87 3.26 -15.29 5.24
N LYS A 88 3.12 -16.55 5.63
CA LYS A 88 4.06 -17.62 5.25
C LYS A 88 4.11 -17.82 3.73
N LEU A 89 2.95 -17.83 3.05
CA LEU A 89 2.89 -17.94 1.59
C LEU A 89 3.59 -16.76 0.92
N LEU A 90 3.34 -15.54 1.39
CA LEU A 90 4.01 -14.33 0.89
C LEU A 90 5.53 -14.42 1.08
N SER A 91 6.02 -14.91 2.23
CA SER A 91 7.45 -15.08 2.44
C SER A 91 8.06 -16.14 1.53
N TYR A 92 7.37 -17.26 1.28
CA TYR A 92 7.86 -18.31 0.39
C TYR A 92 7.83 -17.92 -1.10
N SER A 93 6.87 -17.08 -1.50
CA SER A 93 6.73 -16.64 -2.89
C SER A 93 7.88 -15.74 -3.39
N GLY A 94 8.77 -15.29 -2.51
CA GLY A 94 9.82 -14.33 -2.85
C GLY A 94 9.32 -12.90 -3.07
N PHE A 95 8.01 -12.66 -2.99
CA PHE A 95 7.42 -11.32 -3.01
C PHE A 95 7.92 -10.47 -1.84
N TYR A 96 8.22 -11.12 -0.71
CA TYR A 96 8.87 -10.51 0.44
C TYR A 96 10.36 -10.87 0.45
N SER A 97 11.21 -9.97 -0.08
CA SER A 97 12.66 -10.02 0.16
C SER A 97 13.05 -9.50 1.55
N VAL A 98 12.08 -8.94 2.29
CA VAL A 98 12.25 -8.50 3.67
C VAL A 98 12.47 -9.73 4.53
N LYS A 99 13.73 -9.94 4.95
CA LYS A 99 14.21 -11.08 5.74
C LYS A 99 13.54 -11.24 7.12
N LYS A 100 12.52 -10.44 7.43
CA LYS A 100 11.84 -10.38 8.73
C LYS A 100 10.38 -10.82 8.56
N ILE A 101 10.15 -12.12 8.63
CA ILE A 101 8.80 -12.65 8.86
C ILE A 101 8.38 -12.16 10.26
N PRO A 102 7.20 -11.56 10.43
CA PRO A 102 6.75 -11.10 11.73
C PRO A 102 6.59 -12.31 12.65
N THR A 103 7.09 -12.20 13.89
CA THR A 103 6.93 -13.28 14.87
C THR A 103 5.44 -13.45 15.22
N PRO A 104 5.01 -14.62 15.72
CA PRO A 104 3.61 -14.86 16.10
C PRO A 104 3.03 -13.79 17.04
N GLN A 105 3.88 -13.27 17.94
CA GLN A 105 3.54 -12.18 18.87
C GLN A 105 3.26 -10.85 18.14
N MET A 106 3.96 -10.58 17.03
CA MET A 106 3.72 -9.39 16.20
C MET A 106 2.46 -9.54 15.33
N MET A 107 2.07 -10.75 14.95
CA MET A 107 0.88 -10.99 14.11
C MET A 107 -0.41 -10.54 14.80
N GLY A 108 -0.54 -10.77 16.11
CA GLY A 108 -1.70 -10.35 16.90
C GLY A 108 -1.89 -8.82 16.96
N LYS A 109 -0.79 -8.05 16.86
CA LYS A 109 -0.83 -6.58 16.85
C LYS A 109 -1.62 -6.00 15.67
N TYR A 110 -1.56 -6.67 14.53
CA TYR A 110 -2.18 -6.20 13.29
C TYR A 110 -3.62 -6.67 13.13
N GLN A 111 -4.14 -7.51 14.04
CA GLN A 111 -5.52 -8.03 14.00
C GLN A 111 -5.90 -8.68 12.66
N GLY A 112 -4.92 -9.24 11.95
CA GLY A 112 -5.08 -9.82 10.62
C GLY A 112 -5.19 -8.81 9.47
N ASP A 113 -4.85 -7.54 9.69
CA ASP A 113 -4.86 -6.49 8.68
C ASP A 113 -3.51 -6.43 7.94
N LEU A 114 -3.53 -6.81 6.67
CA LEU A 114 -2.34 -6.86 5.84
C LEU A 114 -1.81 -5.46 5.48
N LEU A 115 -2.69 -4.45 5.42
CA LEU A 115 -2.27 -3.07 5.15
C LEU A 115 -1.47 -2.51 6.33
N GLU A 116 -1.97 -2.69 7.55
CA GLU A 116 -1.27 -2.24 8.77
C GLU A 116 0.10 -2.91 8.92
N LEU A 117 0.19 -4.19 8.55
CA LEU A 117 1.45 -4.92 8.50
C LEU A 117 2.43 -4.30 7.49
N PHE A 118 1.98 -4.04 6.26
CA PHE A 118 2.82 -3.44 5.23
C PHE A 118 3.25 -2.01 5.55
N ILE A 119 2.36 -1.20 6.14
CA ILE A 119 2.71 0.15 6.62
C ILE A 119 3.83 0.06 7.66
N SER A 120 3.72 -0.88 8.60
CA SER A 120 4.73 -1.07 9.64
C SER A 120 6.08 -1.48 9.05
N PHE A 121 6.08 -2.43 8.11
CA PHE A 121 7.30 -2.82 7.41
C PHE A 121 7.92 -1.70 6.58
N PHE A 122 7.09 -0.91 5.90
CA PHE A 122 7.54 0.25 5.15
C PHE A 122 8.21 1.28 6.07
N ILE A 123 7.59 1.60 7.21
CA ILE A 123 8.13 2.56 8.18
C ILE A 123 9.46 2.05 8.77
N ASP A 124 9.52 0.77 9.17
CA ASP A 124 10.73 0.18 9.75
C ASP A 124 11.91 0.24 8.77
N GLU A 125 11.67 -0.12 7.51
CA GLU A 125 12.70 -0.08 6.47
C GLU A 125 13.08 1.35 6.08
N LEU A 126 12.09 2.25 5.96
CA LEU A 126 12.32 3.66 5.69
C LEU A 126 13.21 4.30 6.77
N LEU A 127 12.91 4.05 8.06
CA LEU A 127 13.71 4.57 9.17
C LEU A 127 15.11 3.95 9.21
N PHE A 128 15.23 2.67 8.89
CA PHE A 128 16.53 2.01 8.77
C PHE A 128 17.39 2.64 7.68
N LEU A 129 16.83 2.83 6.48
CA LEU A 129 17.52 3.47 5.36
C LEU A 129 17.87 4.92 5.67
N PHE A 130 16.91 5.69 6.21
CA PHE A 130 17.11 7.11 6.53
C PHE A 130 18.20 7.33 7.58
N LYS A 131 18.32 6.43 8.58
CA LYS A 131 19.41 6.49 9.57
C LYS A 131 20.77 6.15 8.99
N ARG A 132 20.83 5.27 7.98
CA ARG A 132 22.08 4.81 7.38
C ARG A 132 22.62 5.82 6.37
N ASP A 133 21.75 6.36 5.52
CA ASP A 133 22.11 7.34 4.51
C ASP A 133 20.89 8.20 4.16
N ILE A 134 21.01 9.52 4.36
CA ILE A 134 20.02 10.45 3.79
C ILE A 134 20.34 10.42 2.31
N ASN A 135 19.50 9.75 1.52
CA ASN A 135 19.66 9.52 0.09
C ASN A 135 19.81 10.84 -0.69
N ARG A 136 20.99 11.45 -0.61
CA ARG A 136 21.36 12.75 -1.16
C ARG A 136 21.83 12.50 -2.57
N ASN A 137 20.88 12.45 -3.49
CA ASN A 137 21.22 12.43 -4.90
C ASN A 137 21.74 13.81 -5.30
N TYR A 138 22.94 13.83 -5.90
CA TYR A 138 23.45 15.03 -6.54
C TYR A 138 22.60 15.32 -7.77
N ASN A 139 21.76 16.34 -7.67
CA ASN A 139 21.10 16.92 -8.83
C ASN A 139 21.96 18.07 -9.32
N GLN A 140 22.34 18.04 -10.60
CA GLN A 140 22.95 19.21 -11.23
C GLN A 140 21.87 20.29 -11.36
N SER A 141 22.04 21.40 -10.65
CA SER A 141 21.27 22.63 -10.90
C SER A 141 22.22 23.71 -11.41
N MET A 142 21.73 24.49 -12.36
CA MET A 142 22.42 25.64 -12.92
C MET A 142 21.58 26.87 -12.58
N GLU A 143 22.14 27.72 -11.72
CA GLU A 143 21.42 28.85 -11.12
C GLU A 143 22.36 30.06 -11.05
N ASN A 144 21.81 31.25 -11.27
CA ASN A 144 22.54 32.50 -11.06
C ASN A 144 22.55 32.82 -9.55
N GLN A 145 23.67 32.58 -8.88
CA GLN A 145 23.82 32.78 -7.43
C GLN A 145 24.80 33.93 -7.14
N SER A 146 24.65 34.59 -5.99
CA SER A 146 25.52 35.70 -5.55
C SER A 146 26.93 35.26 -5.16
N PHE A 147 27.23 33.97 -5.22
CA PHE A 147 28.52 33.37 -4.95
C PHE A 147 28.81 32.24 -5.95
N ILE A 148 30.10 31.94 -6.14
CA ILE A 148 30.53 30.88 -7.05
C ILE A 148 30.47 29.53 -6.32
N LYS A 149 29.75 28.57 -6.90
CA LYS A 149 29.70 27.18 -6.41
C LYS A 149 29.68 26.19 -7.56
N GLY A 150 30.68 25.31 -7.62
CA GLY A 150 30.80 24.32 -8.68
C GLY A 150 31.41 24.88 -9.97
N LYS A 151 31.01 24.32 -11.11
CA LYS A 151 31.49 24.72 -12.44
C LYS A 151 30.71 25.94 -12.93
N ILE A 152 31.41 26.98 -13.38
CA ILE A 152 30.82 28.16 -14.02
C ILE A 152 30.59 27.87 -15.50
N ASP A 153 29.40 28.18 -16.03
CA ASP A 153 29.19 28.26 -17.47
C ASP A 153 29.56 29.68 -17.96
N PHE A 154 30.80 29.81 -18.42
CA PHE A 154 31.30 31.07 -18.96
C PHE A 154 30.54 31.54 -20.21
N THR A 155 29.98 30.61 -21.00
CA THR A 155 29.25 30.95 -22.22
C THR A 155 27.96 31.67 -21.87
N GLU A 156 27.19 31.12 -20.92
CA GLU A 156 25.97 31.76 -20.43
C GLU A 156 26.28 33.08 -19.73
N THR A 157 27.33 33.11 -18.90
CA THR A 157 27.71 34.30 -18.12
C THR A 157 28.08 35.47 -19.03
N LEU A 158 28.91 35.23 -20.06
CA LEU A 158 29.32 36.27 -21.00
C LEU A 158 28.14 36.79 -21.83
N ASN A 159 27.26 35.89 -22.31
CA ASN A 159 26.05 36.30 -23.04
C ASN A 159 25.15 37.21 -22.19
N LYS A 160 25.01 36.90 -20.90
CA LYS A 160 24.15 37.67 -19.99
C LYS A 160 24.70 39.07 -19.71
N ILE A 161 26.02 39.18 -19.48
CA ILE A 161 26.70 40.47 -19.30
C ILE A 161 26.52 41.34 -20.56
N VAL A 162 26.78 40.77 -21.74
CA VAL A 162 26.66 41.51 -23.00
C VAL A 162 25.23 41.99 -23.25
N ILE A 163 24.21 41.17 -22.93
CA ILE A 163 22.80 41.55 -23.11
C ILE A 163 22.36 42.63 -22.10
N GLU A 164 22.81 42.55 -20.84
CA GLU A 164 22.52 43.57 -19.83
C GLU A 164 23.16 44.92 -20.18
N ASP A 165 24.41 44.92 -20.67
CA ASP A 165 25.09 46.15 -21.11
C ASP A 165 24.42 46.81 -22.32
N ILE A 166 23.84 46.03 -23.25
CA ILE A 166 23.10 46.55 -24.40
C ILE A 166 21.72 47.09 -23.98
N SER A 167 21.12 46.55 -22.92
CA SER A 167 19.79 46.97 -22.44
C SER A 167 19.79 48.28 -21.65
N ILE A 168 20.98 48.83 -21.35
CA ILE A 168 21.19 50.07 -20.61
C ILE A 168 21.53 51.25 -21.54
N ILE A 169 21.70 51.01 -22.85
CA ILE A 169 21.93 52.02 -23.89
C ILE A 169 20.63 52.29 -24.65
#